data_AF-A0A952YXF4-F1
#
_entry.id   AF-A0A952YXF4-F1
#
_cell.length_a   1.000
_cell.length_b   1.000
_cell.length_c   1.000
_cell.angle_alpha   90.00
_cell.angle_beta   90.00
_cell.angle_gamma   90.00
#
_symmetry.space_group_name_H-M   'P 1'
#
loop_
_entity.id
_entity.type
_entity.pdbx_description
1 polymer ?
#
loop_
_entity_poly.entity_id
_entity_poly.type
_entity_poly.pdbx_seq_one_letter_code
_entity_poly.pdbx_strand_id
1 'polypeptide(L)'
;MKKLSTVIIDLINRILPTPRIDFDDGSYIEYLDREAILYAEKDGHRMEVEWYFNSRFGSGRLLYADDIGYWNSPHELEVLSEQKKKEIQQKIISYCQKRNISIEIIPVGLKPPSS
;
A
#
# COMPACT_ATOMS: atom_id res chain seq x y z
N MET A 1 17.12 -34.95 0.44
CA MET A 1 15.65 -34.81 0.53
C MET A 1 15.33 -33.62 1.42
N LYS A 2 14.67 -32.58 0.92
CA LYS A 2 14.25 -31.43 1.75
C LYS A 2 13.19 -31.90 2.75
N LYS A 3 13.24 -31.43 3.99
CA LYS A 3 12.22 -31.75 5.01
C LYS A 3 10.86 -31.26 4.51
N LEU A 4 9.81 -32.05 4.75
CA LEU A 4 8.43 -31.74 4.36
C LEU A 4 7.99 -30.35 4.87
N SER A 5 8.48 -29.95 6.05
CA SER A 5 8.24 -28.62 6.64
C SER A 5 8.78 -27.47 5.79
N THR A 6 9.96 -27.62 5.17
CA THR A 6 10.56 -26.58 4.33
C THR A 6 9.78 -26.42 3.02
N VAL A 7 9.29 -27.52 2.45
CA VAL A 7 8.47 -27.49 1.23
C VAL A 7 7.11 -26.85 1.48
N ILE A 8 6.50 -27.13 2.64
CA ILE A 8 5.23 -26.53 3.05
C ILE A 8 5.39 -25.03 3.32
N ILE A 9 6.48 -24.61 3.98
CA ILE A 9 6.78 -23.17 4.21
C ILE A 9 7.02 -22.44 2.88
N ASP A 10 7.80 -23.02 1.96
CA ASP A 10 8.02 -22.46 0.62
C ASP A 10 6.71 -22.37 -0.19
N LEU A 11 5.80 -23.35 -0.04
CA LEU A 11 4.49 -23.36 -0.70
C LEU A 11 3.54 -22.32 -0.07
N ILE A 12 3.51 -22.21 1.26
CA ILE A 12 2.72 -21.21 1.98
C ILE A 12 3.23 -19.81 1.64
N ASN A 13 4.54 -19.57 1.57
CA ASN A 13 5.11 -18.28 1.15
C ASN A 13 4.90 -17.97 -0.35
N ARG A 14 4.63 -18.99 -1.17
CA ARG A 14 4.20 -18.83 -2.57
C ARG A 14 2.69 -18.61 -2.73
N ILE A 15 1.89 -19.02 -1.75
CA ILE A 15 0.41 -18.93 -1.74
C ILE A 15 -0.07 -17.71 -0.94
N LEU A 16 0.66 -17.29 0.09
CA LEU A 16 0.47 -16.07 0.85
C LEU A 16 1.53 -15.07 0.38
N PRO A 17 1.19 -14.16 -0.54
CA PRO A 17 2.18 -13.27 -1.10
C PRO A 17 2.73 -12.40 0.03
N THR A 18 4.06 -12.46 0.25
CA THR A 18 4.80 -11.74 1.29
C THR A 18 4.24 -10.33 1.41
N PRO A 19 3.61 -9.92 2.53
CA PRO A 19 2.80 -8.70 2.60
C PRO A 19 3.58 -7.44 2.20
N ARG A 20 4.91 -7.53 2.20
CA ARG A 20 5.85 -6.48 1.87
C ARG A 20 6.47 -6.60 0.47
N ILE A 21 6.63 -5.45 -0.20
CA ILE A 21 7.49 -5.26 -1.38
C ILE A 21 8.47 -4.13 -1.10
N ASP A 22 9.75 -4.41 -1.26
CA ASP A 22 10.85 -3.44 -1.16
C ASP A 22 11.13 -2.75 -2.51
N PHE A 23 11.62 -1.51 -2.44
CA PHE A 23 12.04 -0.69 -3.57
C PHE A 23 13.55 -0.39 -3.49
N ASP A 24 14.16 -0.04 -4.62
CA ASP A 24 15.62 0.15 -4.74
C ASP A 24 16.17 1.30 -3.88
N ASP A 25 15.32 2.27 -3.52
CA ASP A 25 15.68 3.39 -2.63
C ASP A 25 15.64 3.01 -1.13
N GLY A 26 15.29 1.77 -0.82
CA GLY A 26 15.16 1.26 0.54
C GLY A 26 13.81 1.54 1.19
N SER A 27 12.86 2.15 0.48
CA SER A 27 11.46 2.20 0.92
C SER A 27 10.77 0.85 0.72
N TYR A 28 9.65 0.64 1.41
CA TYR A 28 8.82 -0.55 1.24
C TYR A 28 7.34 -0.25 1.41
N ILE A 29 6.50 -1.10 0.82
CA ILE A 29 5.06 -1.12 1.08
C ILE A 29 4.70 -2.44 1.72
N GLU A 30 3.90 -2.40 2.77
CA GLU A 30 3.38 -3.57 3.48
C GLU A 30 1.85 -3.55 3.57
N TYR A 31 1.22 -4.68 3.29
CA TYR A 31 -0.21 -4.87 3.53
C TYR A 31 -0.50 -4.87 5.03
N LEU A 32 -1.36 -3.97 5.50
CA LEU A 32 -1.75 -3.93 6.90
C LEU A 32 -3.04 -4.69 7.13
N ASP A 33 -4.12 -4.23 6.49
CA ASP A 33 -5.44 -4.81 6.68
C ASP A 33 -6.32 -4.65 5.43
N ARG A 34 -7.63 -4.89 5.60
CA ARG A 34 -8.60 -4.86 4.51
C ARG A 34 -8.67 -3.50 3.80
N GLU A 35 -8.38 -2.40 4.48
CA GLU A 35 -8.63 -1.02 4.07
C GLU A 35 -7.39 -0.12 4.12
N ALA A 36 -6.23 -0.62 4.57
CA ALA A 36 -4.99 0.15 4.61
C ALA A 36 -3.74 -0.63 4.18
N ILE A 37 -2.75 0.13 3.70
CA ILE A 37 -1.35 -0.30 3.52
C ILE A 37 -0.41 0.68 4.22
N LEU A 38 0.76 0.17 4.61
CA LEU A 38 1.87 0.95 5.13
C LEU A 38 2.83 1.26 4.00
N TYR A 39 3.17 2.53 3.81
CA TYR A 39 4.37 2.93 3.10
C TYR A 39 5.42 3.37 4.12
N ALA A 40 6.65 2.89 3.99
CA ALA A 40 7.72 3.23 4.92
C ALA A 40 9.00 3.57 4.17
N GLU A 41 9.67 4.62 4.64
CA GLU A 41 10.88 5.16 4.06
C GLU A 41 12.12 4.63 4.78
N LYS A 42 13.26 4.70 4.09
CA LYS A 42 14.55 4.26 4.64
C LYS A 42 14.96 5.02 5.91
N ASP A 43 14.57 6.29 6.01
CA ASP A 43 14.89 7.18 7.13
C ASP A 43 13.92 7.06 8.32
N GLY A 44 12.90 6.21 8.21
CA GLY A 44 11.98 5.89 9.30
C GLY A 44 10.63 6.61 9.23
N HIS A 45 10.39 7.48 8.24
CA HIS A 45 9.05 8.01 7.99
C HIS A 45 8.09 6.87 7.59
N ARG A 46 6.89 6.87 8.18
CA ARG A 46 5.85 5.88 7.91
C ARG A 46 4.57 6.60 7.56
N MET A 47 3.89 6.11 6.54
CA MET A 47 2.64 6.67 6.06
C MET A 47 1.59 5.57 6.04
N GLU A 48 0.43 5.85 6.64
CA GLU A 48 -0.77 5.07 6.39
C GLU A 48 -1.33 5.51 5.05
N VAL A 49 -1.75 4.54 4.26
CA VAL A 49 -2.44 4.80 3.01
C VAL A 49 -3.72 3.99 2.98
N GLU A 50 -4.84 4.68 3.14
CA GLU A 50 -6.16 4.07 3.05
C GLU A 50 -6.54 3.80 1.60
N TRP A 51 -7.19 2.67 1.37
CA TRP A 51 -7.84 2.36 0.09
C TRP A 51 -9.26 1.83 0.30
N TYR A 52 -10.15 2.14 -0.64
CA TYR A 52 -11.57 1.83 -0.53
C TYR A 52 -11.92 0.72 -1.53
N PHE A 53 -13.02 0.02 -1.30
CA PHE A 53 -13.51 -0.96 -2.27
C PHE A 53 -14.49 -0.30 -3.23
N ASN A 54 -14.24 -0.41 -4.52
CA ASN A 54 -15.24 -0.08 -5.52
C ASN A 54 -16.33 -1.16 -5.53
N SER A 55 -17.46 -0.90 -4.88
CA SER A 55 -18.63 -1.79 -4.86
C SER A 55 -19.39 -1.81 -6.20
N ARG A 56 -19.17 -0.81 -7.07
CA ARG A 56 -19.94 -0.62 -8.32
C ARG A 56 -19.37 -1.39 -9.50
N PHE A 57 -18.06 -1.63 -9.53
CA PHE A 57 -17.38 -2.34 -10.63
C PHE A 57 -16.75 -3.68 -10.23
N GLY A 58 -16.86 -4.07 -8.96
CA GLY A 58 -16.43 -5.38 -8.47
C GLY A 58 -14.90 -5.56 -8.53
N SER A 59 -14.26 -5.54 -7.37
CA SER A 59 -12.85 -5.91 -7.11
C SER A 59 -11.75 -4.84 -7.23
N GLY A 60 -12.05 -3.62 -7.69
CA GLY A 60 -11.07 -2.53 -7.71
C GLY A 60 -10.86 -1.89 -6.33
N ARG A 61 -9.59 -1.69 -5.94
CA ARG A 61 -9.19 -0.78 -4.86
C ARG A 61 -9.25 0.66 -5.37
N LEU A 62 -9.83 1.57 -4.60
CA LEU A 62 -9.80 3.01 -4.87
C LEU A 62 -8.76 3.63 -3.95
N LEU A 63 -7.79 4.33 -4.51
CA LEU A 63 -6.85 5.13 -3.73
C LEU A 63 -7.18 6.60 -3.93
N TYR A 64 -7.63 7.29 -2.88
CA TYR A 64 -7.80 8.74 -2.91
C TYR A 64 -6.47 9.41 -2.59
N ALA A 65 -6.10 10.39 -3.41
CA ALA A 65 -4.84 11.12 -3.24
C ALA A 65 -4.72 11.88 -1.92
N ASP A 66 -5.86 12.20 -1.29
CA ASP A 66 -5.93 12.93 -0.03
C ASP A 66 -5.70 12.04 1.21
N ASP A 67 -5.77 10.72 1.06
CA ASP A 67 -5.72 9.76 2.18
C ASP A 67 -4.32 9.15 2.38
N ILE A 68 -3.28 9.95 2.06
CA ILE A 68 -1.88 9.61 2.32
C ILE A 68 -1.37 10.56 3.40
N GLY A 69 -1.11 10.04 4.60
CA GLY A 69 -0.65 10.82 5.75
C GLY A 69 0.39 10.07 6.59
N TYR A 70 1.19 10.81 7.35
CA TYR A 70 2.15 10.18 8.26
C TYR A 70 1.43 9.44 9.39
N TRP A 71 1.95 8.26 9.73
CA TRP A 71 1.47 7.40 10.80
C TRP A 71 2.63 6.99 11.72
N ASN A 72 3.43 7.99 12.12
CA ASN A 72 4.37 7.84 13.22
C ASN A 72 4.77 9.19 13.81
N SER A 73 4.78 9.25 15.13
CA SER A 73 5.38 10.36 15.88
C SER A 73 6.88 10.51 15.51
N PRO A 74 7.40 11.75 15.39
CA PRO A 74 6.74 13.05 15.58
C PRO A 74 6.06 13.63 14.32
N HIS A 75 5.97 12.87 13.24
CA HIS A 75 5.65 13.38 11.90
C HIS A 75 4.13 13.46 11.60
N GLU A 76 3.28 13.07 12.54
CA GLU A 76 1.80 12.99 12.37
C GLU A 76 1.15 14.32 11.92
N LEU A 77 1.77 15.46 12.24
CA LEU A 77 1.28 16.80 11.88
C LEU A 77 1.96 17.37 10.63
N GLU A 78 2.93 16.67 10.05
CA GLU A 78 3.64 17.14 8.86
C GLU A 78 2.77 17.00 7.61
N VAL A 79 2.86 18.02 6.74
CA VAL A 79 2.12 18.02 5.47
C VAL A 79 3.00 17.45 4.37
N LEU A 80 2.55 16.34 3.78
CA LEU A 80 3.21 15.76 2.61
C LEU A 80 3.06 16.67 1.40
N SER A 81 4.17 16.94 0.72
CA SER A 81 4.13 17.65 -0.56
C SER A 81 3.40 16.84 -1.63
N GLU A 82 2.74 17.53 -2.57
CA GLU A 82 2.05 16.90 -3.70
C GLU A 82 2.99 16.03 -4.55
N GLN A 83 4.27 16.41 -4.67
CA GLN A 83 5.27 15.59 -5.36
C GLN A 83 5.51 14.26 -4.63
N LYS A 84 5.57 14.30 -3.29
CA LYS A 84 5.78 13.09 -2.48
C LYS A 84 4.58 12.16 -2.52
N LYS A 85 3.36 12.71 -2.46
CA LYS A 85 2.12 11.93 -2.64
C LYS A 85 2.11 11.20 -3.98
N LYS A 86 2.50 11.87 -5.07
CA LYS A 86 2.61 11.24 -6.41
C LYS A 86 3.63 10.10 -6.46
N GLU A 87 4.79 10.28 -5.81
CA GLU A 87 5.80 9.22 -5.71
C GLU A 87 5.25 7.98 -4.99
N ILE A 88 4.60 8.18 -3.84
CA ILE A 88 3.99 7.11 -3.05
C ILE A 88 2.90 6.40 -3.88
N GLN A 89 2.05 7.15 -4.58
CA GLN A 89 1.03 6.58 -5.47
C GLN A 89 1.64 5.69 -6.57
N GLN A 90 2.73 6.12 -7.21
CA GLN A 90 3.39 5.31 -8.23
C GLN A 90 3.94 4.00 -7.65
N LYS A 91 4.51 4.05 -6.44
CA LYS A 91 4.97 2.85 -5.73
C LYS A 91 3.82 1.93 -5.36
N ILE A 92 2.67 2.47 -4.94
CA ILE A 92 1.46 1.68 -4.65
C ILE A 92 0.92 1.01 -5.90
N ILE A 93 0.88 1.71 -7.04
CA ILE A 93 0.50 1.11 -8.33
C ILE A 93 1.43 -0.06 -8.65
N SER A 94 2.75 0.12 -8.50
CA SER A 94 3.73 -0.95 -8.73
C SER A 94 3.52 -2.13 -7.77
N TYR A 95 3.25 -1.86 -6.49
CA TYR A 95 2.88 -2.85 -5.49
C TYR A 95 1.63 -3.64 -5.93
N CYS A 96 0.55 -2.96 -6.29
CA CYS A 96 -0.69 -3.59 -6.75
C CYS A 96 -0.50 -4.42 -8.02
N GLN A 97 0.25 -3.93 -9.00
CA GLN A 97 0.60 -4.66 -10.23
C GLN A 97 1.35 -5.95 -9.94
N LYS A 98 2.41 -5.89 -9.11
CA LYS A 98 3.19 -7.07 -8.69
C LYS A 98 2.33 -8.11 -7.95
N ARG A 99 1.23 -7.65 -7.34
CA ARG A 99 0.31 -8.45 -6.54
C ARG A 99 -0.96 -8.88 -7.27
N ASN A 100 -1.12 -8.48 -8.53
CA ASN A 100 -2.34 -8.67 -9.30
C ASN A 100 -3.59 -8.13 -8.57
N ILE A 101 -3.45 -7.01 -7.88
CA ILE A 101 -4.52 -6.26 -7.23
C ILE A 101 -5.00 -5.19 -8.21
N SER A 102 -6.30 -5.20 -8.54
CA SER A 102 -6.90 -4.13 -9.33
C SER A 102 -6.97 -2.86 -8.49
N ILE A 103 -6.45 -1.74 -9.01
CA ILE A 103 -6.46 -0.45 -8.34
C ILE A 103 -6.80 0.67 -9.32
N GLU A 104 -7.58 1.63 -8.85
CA GLU A 104 -7.97 2.86 -9.53
C GLU A 104 -7.56 4.04 -8.64
N ILE A 105 -6.84 5.00 -9.22
CA ILE A 105 -6.41 6.21 -8.51
C ILE A 105 -7.46 7.29 -8.71
N ILE A 106 -8.01 7.80 -7.61
CA ILE A 106 -8.99 8.87 -7.63
C ILE A 106 -8.30 10.21 -7.34
N PRO A 107 -8.36 11.19 -8.26
CA PRO A 107 -7.81 12.52 -8.06
C PRO A 107 -8.36 13.24 -6.83
N VAL A 108 -7.56 14.19 -6.32
CA VAL A 108 -7.93 15.12 -5.25
C VAL A 108 -9.27 15.80 -5.56
N GLY A 109 -10.14 15.92 -4.55
CA GLY A 109 -11.42 16.63 -4.67
C GLY A 109 -12.56 15.85 -5.34
N LEU A 110 -12.33 14.60 -5.74
CA LEU A 110 -13.39 13.68 -6.20
C LEU A 110 -13.80 12.65 -5.14
N LYS A 111 -13.29 12.77 -3.91
CA LYS A 111 -13.75 11.98 -2.77
C LYS A 111 -15.21 12.37 -2.49
N PRO A 112 -16.17 11.41 -2.58
CA PRO A 112 -17.54 11.71 -2.16
C PRO A 112 -17.51 12.10 -0.68
N PRO A 113 -18.37 13.05 -0.25
CA PRO A 113 -18.44 13.41 1.15
C PRO A 113 -18.72 12.16 1.98
N SER A 114 -17.93 11.96 3.03
CA SER A 114 -18.13 10.90 4.01
C SER A 114 -19.58 10.97 4.50
N SER A 115 -20.33 9.88 4.32
CA SER A 115 -21.71 9.75 4.80
C SER A 115 -21.80 9.61 6.30
#